data_AF-M1E9G6-F1
#
_entry.id   AF-M1E9G6-F1
#
_cell.length_a   1.000
_cell.length_b   1.000
_cell.length_c   1.000
_cell.angle_alpha   90.00
_cell.angle_beta   90.00
_cell.angle_gamma   90.00
#
_symmetry.space_group_name_H-M   'P 1'
#
loop_
_entity.id
_entity.type
_entity.pdbx_description
1 polymer ?
#
loop_
_entity_poly.entity_id
_entity_poly.type
_entity_poly.pdbx_seq_one_letter_code
_entity_poly.pdbx_strand_id
1 'polypeptide(L)'
;MNEDLKKLNSFHKKISFLFSAVVFLIYFSFIYVVAFDIDFFSNNFLFNLNSVLLCSFIVIILCLFITGIYVWWNNNFYEKRLNKLKK
;
A
#
# COMPACT_ATOMS: atom_id res chain seq x y z
N MET A 1 29.64 -12.49 -8.96
CA MET A 1 28.56 -11.91 -9.79
C MET A 1 27.17 -12.45 -9.45
N ASN A 2 26.98 -13.76 -9.27
CA ASN A 2 25.64 -14.32 -9.01
C ASN A 2 25.09 -14.10 -7.58
N GLU A 3 25.94 -14.01 -6.55
CA GLU A 3 25.47 -13.92 -5.16
C GLU A 3 24.86 -12.56 -4.78
N ASP A 4 25.47 -11.46 -5.22
CA ASP A 4 24.98 -10.11 -4.94
C ASP A 4 23.63 -9.82 -5.61
N LEU A 5 23.44 -10.35 -6.82
CA LEU A 5 22.15 -10.31 -7.52
C LEU A 5 21.09 -11.13 -6.78
N LYS A 6 21.45 -12.31 -6.25
CA LYS A 6 20.56 -13.14 -5.43
C LYS A 6 20.13 -12.43 -4.15
N LYS A 7 21.08 -11.79 -3.45
CA LYS A 7 20.81 -11.00 -2.23
C LYS A 7 19.89 -9.82 -2.54
N LEU A 8 20.17 -9.07 -3.60
CA LEU A 8 19.34 -7.92 -4.01
C LEU A 8 17.91 -8.34 -4.37
N ASN A 9 17.74 -9.43 -5.12
CA ASN A 9 16.42 -9.95 -5.48
C ASN A 9 15.64 -10.45 -4.24
N SER A 10 16.32 -11.12 -3.31
CA SER A 10 15.67 -11.57 -2.06
C SER A 10 15.19 -10.40 -1.18
N PHE A 11 15.96 -9.31 -1.15
CA PHE A 11 15.62 -8.09 -0.43
C PHE A 11 14.43 -7.37 -1.08
N HIS A 12 14.43 -7.25 -2.41
CA HIS A 12 13.31 -6.71 -3.16
C HIS A 12 12.02 -7.51 -2.91
N LYS A 13 12.05 -8.84 -3.02
CA LYS A 13 10.90 -9.69 -2.73
C LYS A 13 10.33 -9.48 -1.33
N LYS A 14 11.18 -9.38 -0.30
CA LYS A 14 10.72 -9.12 1.08
C LYS A 14 10.01 -7.77 1.19
N ILE A 15 10.52 -6.74 0.53
CA ILE A 15 9.92 -5.40 0.58
C ILE A 15 8.62 -5.35 -0.22
N SER A 16 8.57 -5.92 -1.42
CA SER A 16 7.33 -6.03 -2.20
C SER A 16 6.25 -6.82 -1.44
N PHE A 17 6.64 -7.89 -0.74
CA PHE A 17 5.73 -8.63 0.12
C PHE A 17 5.23 -7.80 1.30
N LEU A 18 6.11 -7.04 1.97
CA LEU A 18 5.73 -6.15 3.07
C LEU A 18 4.72 -5.09 2.61
N PHE A 19 4.98 -4.44 1.48
CA PHE A 19 4.06 -3.45 0.90
C PHE A 19 2.70 -4.08 0.54
N SER A 20 2.70 -5.28 -0.03
CA SER A 20 1.45 -6.01 -0.30
C SER A 20 0.69 -6.33 0.99
N ALA A 21 1.39 -6.79 2.04
CA ALA A 21 0.79 -7.09 3.33
C ALA A 21 0.20 -5.82 3.99
N VAL A 22 0.86 -4.67 3.86
CA VAL A 22 0.35 -3.38 4.37
C VAL A 22 -0.94 -2.98 3.66
N VAL A 23 -0.98 -3.05 2.32
CA VAL A 23 -2.20 -2.76 1.55
C VAL A 23 -3.33 -3.73 1.92
N PHE A 24 -3.00 -5.01 2.10
CA PHE A 24 -3.96 -6.03 2.53
C PHE A 24 -4.54 -5.72 3.91
N LEU A 25 -3.68 -5.36 4.88
CA LEU A 25 -4.12 -4.97 6.22
C LEU A 25 -5.03 -3.74 6.20
N ILE A 26 -4.69 -2.72 5.40
CA ILE A 26 -5.53 -1.52 5.24
C ILE A 26 -6.90 -1.91 4.67
N TYR A 27 -6.93 -2.76 3.64
CA TYR A 27 -8.17 -3.22 3.02
C TYR A 27 -9.05 -4.01 3.99
N PHE A 28 -8.49 -4.96 4.73
CA PHE A 28 -9.25 -5.73 5.72
C PHE A 28 -9.69 -4.89 6.90
N SER A 29 -8.90 -3.92 7.33
CA SER A 29 -9.30 -2.96 8.37
C SER A 29 -10.49 -2.12 7.92
N PHE A 30 -10.48 -1.68 6.65
CA PHE A 30 -11.62 -0.99 6.05
C PHE A 30 -12.87 -1.88 6.00
N ILE A 31 -12.77 -3.12 5.52
CA ILE A 31 -13.90 -4.07 5.54
C ILE A 31 -14.42 -4.28 6.95
N TYR A 32 -13.53 -4.46 7.93
CA TYR A 32 -13.91 -4.68 9.33
C TYR A 32 -14.71 -3.49 9.87
N VAL A 33 -14.24 -2.26 9.65
CA VAL A 33 -14.95 -1.05 10.08
C VAL A 33 -16.31 -0.95 9.40
N VAL A 34 -16.40 -1.21 8.09
CA VAL A 34 -17.66 -1.19 7.34
C VAL A 34 -18.64 -2.29 7.80
N ALA A 35 -18.14 -3.47 8.15
CA ALA A 35 -18.96 -4.61 8.50
C ALA A 35 -19.54 -4.53 9.92
N PHE A 36 -18.78 -3.98 10.88
CA PHE A 36 -19.15 -3.98 12.29
C PHE A 36 -19.69 -2.63 12.80
N ASP A 37 -19.40 -1.53 12.12
CA ASP A 37 -19.74 -0.18 12.60
C ASP A 37 -20.77 0.52 11.70
N ILE A 38 -21.85 -0.21 11.39
CA ILE A 38 -22.96 0.31 10.57
C ILE A 38 -23.58 1.56 11.19
N ASP A 39 -23.60 1.67 12.52
CA ASP A 39 -24.13 2.84 13.24
C ASP A 39 -23.25 4.09 13.06
N PHE A 40 -21.92 3.95 12.97
CA PHE A 40 -21.02 5.04 12.60
C PHE A 40 -21.26 5.53 11.17
N PHE A 41 -21.68 4.62 10.29
CA PHE A 41 -21.98 4.92 8.88
C PHE A 41 -23.40 5.41 8.61
N SER A 42 -24.35 5.12 9.50
CA SER A 42 -25.74 5.60 9.40
C SER A 42 -25.89 7.08 9.75
N ASN A 43 -24.86 7.71 10.33
CA ASN A 43 -24.84 9.13 10.60
C ASN A 43 -24.47 9.92 9.32
N ASN A 44 -25.46 10.62 8.77
CA ASN A 44 -25.28 11.58 7.68
C ASN A 44 -24.51 12.81 8.22
N PHE A 45 -23.18 12.76 8.18
CA PHE A 45 -22.37 13.88 8.62
C PHE A 45 -22.24 14.91 7.49
N LEU A 46 -22.89 16.08 7.67
CA LEU A 46 -22.85 17.27 6.80
C LEU A 46 -23.18 17.01 5.30
N PHE A 47 -24.28 17.59 4.80
CA PHE A 47 -24.62 17.62 3.36
C PHE A 47 -24.97 16.26 2.69
N ASN A 48 -25.60 15.30 3.38
CA ASN A 48 -25.96 13.98 2.82
C ASN A 48 -24.77 13.16 2.30
N LEU A 49 -23.52 13.54 2.61
CA LEU A 49 -22.36 12.72 2.29
C LEU A 49 -22.35 11.53 3.23
N ASN A 50 -22.49 10.34 2.65
CA ASN A 50 -22.48 9.10 3.38
C ASN A 50 -21.08 8.89 3.96
N SER A 51 -20.96 8.71 5.28
CA SER A 51 -19.68 8.55 5.98
C SER A 51 -18.83 7.42 5.38
N VAL A 52 -19.47 6.42 4.75
CA VAL A 52 -18.82 5.33 4.00
C VAL A 52 -18.02 5.88 2.83
N LEU A 53 -18.59 6.83 2.09
CA LEU A 53 -17.97 7.41 0.91
C LEU A 53 -16.70 8.17 1.29
N LEU A 54 -16.75 8.99 2.34
CA LEU A 54 -15.61 9.73 2.83
C LEU A 54 -14.49 8.79 3.32
N CYS A 55 -14.84 7.76 4.10
CA CYS A 55 -13.90 6.76 4.59
C CYS A 55 -13.24 5.99 3.42
N SER A 56 -14.04 5.56 2.45
CA SER A 56 -13.56 4.87 1.23
C SER A 56 -12.58 5.75 0.45
N PHE A 57 -12.88 7.03 0.30
CA PHE A 57 -12.02 7.97 -0.42
C PHE A 57 -10.66 8.15 0.26
N ILE A 58 -10.64 8.24 1.59
CA ILE A 58 -9.41 8.30 2.39
C ILE A 58 -8.57 7.04 2.18
N VAL A 59 -9.19 5.85 2.21
CA VAL A 59 -8.49 4.57 1.98
C VAL A 59 -7.90 4.50 0.57
N ILE A 60 -8.63 4.96 -0.45
CA ILE A 60 -8.12 5.01 -1.83
C ILE A 60 -6.89 5.91 -1.93
N ILE A 61 -6.94 7.12 -1.36
CA ILE A 61 -5.80 8.05 -1.35
C ILE A 61 -4.61 7.39 -0.64
N LEU A 62 -4.84 6.73 0.50
CA LEU A 62 -3.80 6.05 1.26
C LEU A 62 -3.14 4.92 0.44
N CYS A 63 -3.95 4.11 -0.25
CA CYS A 63 -3.46 3.05 -1.13
C CYS A 63 -2.64 3.61 -2.29
N LEU A 64 -3.09 4.71 -2.92
CA LEU A 64 -2.33 5.38 -3.98
C LEU A 64 -1.01 5.93 -3.45
N PHE A 65 -1.01 6.52 -2.26
CA PHE A 65 0.19 7.05 -1.63
C PHE A 65 1.22 5.95 -1.33
N ILE A 66 0.78 4.84 -0.75
CA ILE A 66 1.63 3.67 -0.47
C ILE A 66 2.19 3.08 -1.76
N THR A 67 1.35 2.96 -2.79
CA THR A 67 1.78 2.47 -4.11
C THR A 67 2.81 3.41 -4.75
N GLY A 68 2.61 4.72 -4.65
CA GLY A 68 3.55 5.72 -5.12
C GLY A 68 4.90 5.64 -4.41
N ILE A 69 4.89 5.50 -3.08
CA ILE A 69 6.11 5.30 -2.28
C ILE A 69 6.83 4.02 -2.70
N TYR A 70 6.11 2.93 -2.91
CA TYR A 70 6.69 1.66 -3.35
C TYR A 70 7.38 1.80 -4.71
N VAL A 71 6.70 2.39 -5.70
CA VAL A 71 7.26 2.59 -7.04
C VAL A 71 8.47 3.51 -7.00
N TRP A 72 8.40 4.60 -6.23
CA TRP A 72 9.53 5.52 -6.08
C TRP A 72 10.74 4.83 -5.42
N TRP A 73 10.52 4.06 -4.36
CA TRP A 73 11.57 3.28 -3.71
C TRP A 73 12.17 2.25 -4.66
N ASN A 74 11.34 1.53 -5.43
CA ASN A 74 11.80 0.52 -6.37
C ASN A 74 12.67 1.13 -7.48
N ASN A 75 12.21 2.20 -8.12
CA ASN A 75 12.95 2.86 -9.19
C ASN A 75 14.26 3.49 -8.67
N ASN A 76 14.23 4.10 -7.49
CA ASN A 76 15.40 4.84 -7.01
C ASN A 76 16.44 3.94 -6.34
N PHE A 77 16.04 2.86 -5.67
CA PHE A 77 16.96 2.01 -4.91
C PHE A 77 17.27 0.68 -5.60
N TYR A 78 16.24 -0.06 -6.01
CA TYR A 78 16.42 -1.39 -6.60
C TYR A 78 17.01 -1.29 -8.01
N GLU A 79 16.44 -0.48 -8.90
CA GLU A 79 16.95 -0.35 -10.26
C GLU A 79 18.37 0.25 -10.31
N LYS A 80 18.68 1.28 -9.49
CA LYS A 80 20.04 1.84 -9.43
C LYS A 80 21.07 0.79 -9.00
N ARG A 81 20.75 -0.04 -8.01
CA ARG A 81 21.64 -1.13 -7.56
C ARG A 81 21.74 -2.25 -8.59
N LEU A 82 20.63 -2.61 -9.25
CA LEU A 82 20.60 -3.61 -10.31
C LEU A 82 21.47 -3.18 -11.50
N ASN A 83 21.35 -1.93 -11.94
CA ASN A 83 22.12 -1.37 -13.04
C ASN A 83 23.61 -1.30 -12.70
N LYS A 84 23.97 -1.05 -11.44
CA LYS A 84 25.36 -1.05 -10.98
C LYS A 84 25.98 -2.45 -10.93
N LEU A 85 25.17 -3.48 -10.71
CA LEU A 85 25.62 -4.89 -10.65
C LEU A 85 25.59 -5.60 -12.01
N LYS A 86 24.81 -5.08 -12.98
CA LYS A 86 24.76 -5.56 -14.37
C LYS A 86 25.85 -4.98 -15.28
N LYS A 87 26.46 -3.86 -14.87
CA LYS A 87 27.53 -3.18 -15.61
C LYS A 87 28.90 -3.71 -15.17
#